data_AF-A0A7L3BVZ3-F1
#
_entry.id   AF-A0A7L3BVZ3-F1
#
_cell.length_a   1.000
_cell.length_b   1.000
_cell.length_c   1.000
_cell.angle_alpha   90.00
_cell.angle_beta   90.00
_cell.angle_gamma   90.00
#
_symmetry.space_group_name_H-M   'P 1'
#
loop_
_entity.id
_entity.type
_entity.pdbx_description
1 polymer ?
#
loop_
_entity_poly.entity_id
_entity_poly.type
_entity_poly.pdbx_seq_one_letter_code
_entity_poly.pdbx_strand_id
1 'polypeptide(L)'
;LGEGNARADSLVLFQTNVDSLQAARASHHMFHQNAKTLRRQFHLSWSDAQGIVKSCDQCSNHSGPVSLGVNPRGLAATELWQMDVTHIAEFGRHKYVHVTIDTFSHMIWATAQ
;
A
#
# COMPACT_ATOMS: atom_id res chain seq x y z
N LEU A 1 -45.37 12.98 -5.37
CA LEU A 1 -44.33 13.70 -4.58
C LEU A 1 -42.93 13.04 -4.68
N GLY A 2 -42.66 12.14 -5.64
CA GLY A 2 -41.48 11.27 -5.59
C GLY A 2 -40.27 11.67 -6.44
N GLU A 3 -40.45 12.10 -7.70
CA GLU A 3 -39.31 12.28 -8.62
C GLU A 3 -38.61 13.63 -8.49
N GLY A 4 -39.37 14.71 -8.30
CA GLY A 4 -38.79 16.06 -8.16
C GLY A 4 -37.89 16.20 -6.93
N ASN A 5 -38.30 15.58 -5.80
CA ASN A 5 -37.51 15.59 -4.57
C ASN A 5 -36.26 14.73 -4.70
N ALA A 6 -36.36 13.53 -5.29
CA ALA A 6 -35.19 12.68 -5.54
C ALA A 6 -34.15 13.37 -6.44
N ARG A 7 -34.60 14.13 -7.45
CA ARG A 7 -33.71 14.92 -8.31
C ARG A 7 -33.08 16.10 -7.56
N ALA A 8 -33.85 16.81 -6.72
CA ALA A 8 -33.33 17.89 -5.90
C ALA A 8 -32.28 17.38 -4.90
N ASP A 9 -32.56 16.26 -4.21
CA ASP A 9 -31.65 15.64 -3.25
C ASP A 9 -30.35 15.18 -3.93
N SER A 10 -30.43 14.59 -5.13
CA SER A 10 -29.25 14.21 -5.90
C SER A 10 -28.37 15.41 -6.29
N LEU A 11 -28.98 16.56 -6.63
CA LEU A 11 -28.24 17.76 -7.01
C LEU A 11 -27.56 18.40 -5.80
N VAL A 12 -28.24 18.43 -4.64
CA VAL A 12 -27.66 18.93 -3.38
C VAL A 12 -26.51 18.04 -2.92
N LEU A 13 -26.66 16.72 -2.99
CA LEU A 13 -25.58 15.78 -2.68
C LEU A 13 -24.37 15.96 -3.61
N PHE A 14 -24.59 16.23 -4.90
CA PHE A 14 -23.50 16.52 -5.82
C PHE A 14 -22.77 17.83 -5.46
N GLN A 15 -23.51 18.91 -5.20
CA GLN A 15 -22.92 20.20 -4.82
C GLN A 15 -22.11 20.10 -3.52
N THR A 16 -22.67 19.47 -2.48
CA THR A 16 -21.97 19.26 -1.20
C THR A 16 -20.69 18.44 -1.36
N ASN A 17 -20.64 17.46 -2.26
CA ASN A 17 -19.43 16.70 -2.58
C ASN A 17 -18.38 17.51 -3.33
N VAL A 18 -18.80 18.39 -4.25
CA VAL A 18 -17.88 19.29 -4.95
C VAL A 18 -17.24 20.28 -3.98
N ASP A 19 -18.04 20.84 -3.08
CA ASP A 19 -17.57 21.79 -2.06
C ASP A 19 -16.62 21.10 -1.06
N SER A 20 -16.95 19.89 -0.61
CA SER A 20 -16.10 19.13 0.31
C SER A 20 -14.76 18.75 -0.33
N LEU A 21 -14.75 18.41 -1.63
CA LEU A 21 -13.55 18.07 -2.38
C LEU A 21 -12.64 19.29 -2.60
N GLN A 22 -13.22 20.46 -2.88
CA GLN A 22 -12.45 21.72 -2.96
C GLN A 22 -11.86 22.10 -1.61
N ALA A 23 -12.64 22.02 -0.53
CA ALA A 23 -12.17 22.29 0.83
C ALA A 23 -11.05 21.32 1.25
N ALA A 24 -11.17 20.04 0.91
CA ALA A 24 -10.16 19.03 1.16
C ALA A 24 -8.84 19.31 0.42
N ARG A 25 -8.91 19.76 -0.85
CA ARG A 25 -7.73 20.17 -1.62
C ARG A 25 -7.02 21.37 -0.99
N ALA A 26 -7.77 22.40 -0.60
CA ALA A 26 -7.20 23.58 0.06
C ALA A 26 -6.53 23.21 1.41
N SER A 27 -7.20 22.38 2.20
CA SER A 27 -6.65 21.91 3.48
C SER A 27 -5.41 21.03 3.29
N HIS A 28 -5.41 20.14 2.30
CA HIS A 28 -4.23 19.34 1.96
C HIS A 28 -3.07 20.22 1.47
N HIS A 29 -3.33 21.24 0.65
CA HIS A 29 -2.30 22.18 0.19
C HIS A 29 -1.63 22.92 1.36
N MET A 30 -2.39 23.23 2.43
CA MET A 30 -1.85 23.94 3.60
C MET A 30 -1.09 23.03 4.57
N PHE A 31 -1.58 21.81 4.79
CA PHE A 31 -1.11 20.96 5.90
C PHE A 31 -0.50 19.62 5.46
N HIS A 32 -0.54 19.28 4.18
CA HIS A 32 -0.07 18.00 3.62
C HIS A 32 -0.62 16.77 4.36
N GLN A 33 -1.85 16.87 4.85
CA GLN A 33 -2.49 15.79 5.61
C GLN A 33 -2.73 14.53 4.74
N ASN A 34 -2.60 13.35 5.35
CA ASN A 34 -2.73 12.07 4.64
C ASN A 34 -4.18 11.77 4.19
N ALA A 35 -4.33 10.81 3.26
CA ALA A 35 -5.62 10.46 2.67
C ALA A 35 -6.64 9.94 3.69
N LYS A 36 -6.18 9.29 4.77
CA LYS A 36 -7.06 8.78 5.84
C LYS A 36 -7.70 9.91 6.64
N THR A 37 -6.95 10.97 6.92
CA THR A 37 -7.47 12.17 7.59
C THR A 37 -8.45 12.91 6.69
N LEU A 38 -8.08 13.15 5.42
CA LEU A 38 -8.95 13.82 4.44
C LEU A 38 -10.31 13.12 4.26
N ARG A 39 -10.30 11.78 4.12
CA ARG A 39 -11.52 10.98 4.03
C ARG A 39 -12.43 11.17 5.24
N ARG A 40 -11.87 11.17 6.45
CA ARG A 40 -12.65 11.30 7.69
C ARG A 40 -13.19 12.71 7.88
N GLN A 41 -12.38 13.73 7.59
CA GLN A 41 -12.72 15.13 7.85
C GLN A 41 -13.71 15.71 6.84
N PHE A 42 -13.61 15.33 5.57
CA PHE A 42 -14.43 15.87 4.47
C PHE A 42 -15.44 14.84 3.93
N HIS A 43 -15.59 13.70 4.59
CA HIS A 43 -16.49 12.61 4.19
C HIS A 43 -16.29 12.13 2.74
N LEU A 44 -15.06 12.22 2.23
CA LEU A 44 -14.73 11.86 0.85
C LEU A 44 -14.71 10.34 0.63
N SER A 45 -14.84 9.92 -0.62
CA SER A 45 -14.48 8.56 -1.01
C SER A 45 -12.99 8.32 -0.78
N TRP A 46 -12.60 7.05 -0.62
CA TRP A 46 -11.19 6.69 -0.50
C TRP A 46 -10.39 7.06 -1.76
N SER A 47 -11.00 6.90 -2.94
CA SER A 47 -10.40 7.25 -4.23
C SER A 47 -10.09 8.75 -4.32
N ASP A 48 -11.04 9.61 -3.92
CA ASP A 48 -10.86 11.06 -3.98
C ASP A 48 -9.78 11.53 -3.01
N ALA A 49 -9.79 11.01 -1.78
CA ALA A 49 -8.76 11.36 -0.80
C ALA A 49 -7.35 10.90 -1.24
N GLN A 50 -7.24 9.71 -1.84
CA GLN A 50 -5.97 9.26 -2.44
C GLN A 50 -5.57 10.12 -3.65
N GLY A 51 -6.53 10.50 -4.50
CA GLY A 51 -6.31 11.37 -5.65
C GLY A 51 -5.72 12.71 -5.24
N ILE A 52 -6.24 13.34 -4.19
CA ILE A 52 -5.73 14.60 -3.64
C ILE A 52 -4.25 14.46 -3.23
N VAL A 53 -3.92 13.44 -2.42
CA VAL A 53 -2.53 13.23 -1.96
C VAL A 53 -1.59 12.88 -3.11
N LYS A 54 -2.01 12.02 -4.05
CA LYS A 54 -1.21 11.62 -5.22
C LYS A 54 -0.95 12.78 -6.18
N SER A 55 -1.90 13.72 -6.28
CA SER A 55 -1.77 14.91 -7.12
C SER A 55 -0.87 16.00 -6.52
N CYS A 56 -0.45 15.86 -5.26
CA CYS A 56 0.43 16.83 -4.62
C CYS A 56 1.90 16.51 -4.92
N ASP A 57 2.60 17.42 -5.61
CA ASP A 57 4.01 17.25 -5.99
C ASP A 57 4.94 17.07 -4.78
N GLN A 58 4.59 17.65 -3.64
CA GLN A 58 5.35 17.48 -2.40
C GLN A 58 5.12 16.07 -1.81
N CYS A 59 3.91 15.54 -1.87
CA CYS A 59 3.56 14.26 -1.25
C CYS A 59 3.77 13.05 -2.18
N SER A 60 3.71 13.23 -3.50
CA SER A 60 3.85 12.15 -4.49
C SER A 60 5.24 11.50 -4.46
N ASN A 61 6.28 12.28 -4.14
CA ASN A 61 7.64 11.79 -3.95
C ASN A 61 7.82 10.93 -2.68
N HIS A 62 6.88 11.01 -1.72
CA HIS A 62 6.92 10.23 -0.48
C HIS A 62 6.18 8.89 -0.60
N SER A 63 5.34 8.71 -1.62
CA SER A 63 4.90 7.35 -1.99
C SER A 63 6.12 6.61 -2.52
N GLY A 64 6.77 5.84 -1.63
CA GLY A 64 7.88 4.99 -1.99
C GLY A 64 7.57 4.17 -3.25
N PRO A 65 8.59 3.82 -4.04
CA PRO A 65 8.38 3.13 -5.29
C PRO A 65 7.50 1.91 -5.05
N VAL A 66 6.38 1.82 -5.78
CA VAL A 66 5.63 0.57 -5.85
C VAL A 66 6.61 -0.44 -6.42
N SER A 67 7.07 -1.40 -5.60
CA SER A 67 7.99 -2.43 -6.07
C SER A 67 7.22 -3.28 -7.08
N LEU A 68 7.39 -3.00 -8.36
CA LEU A 68 6.81 -3.77 -9.45
C LEU A 68 7.52 -5.12 -9.63
N GLY A 69 8.67 -5.31 -8.98
CA GLY A 69 9.40 -6.57 -8.97
C GLY A 69 8.79 -7.57 -7.99
N VAL A 70 8.58 -8.80 -8.46
CA VAL A 70 8.34 -9.97 -7.62
C VAL A 70 9.62 -10.80 -7.52
N ASN A 71 9.77 -11.55 -6.43
CA ASN A 71 10.88 -12.48 -6.28
C ASN A 71 10.73 -13.62 -7.31
N PRO A 72 11.69 -13.84 -8.23
CA PRO A 72 11.60 -14.91 -9.22
C PRO A 72 11.60 -16.29 -8.55
N ARG A 73 10.95 -17.26 -9.21
CA ARG A 73 10.87 -18.67 -8.79
C ARG A 73 11.17 -19.58 -9.97
N GLY A 74 11.76 -20.74 -9.70
CA GLY A 74 11.96 -21.79 -10.70
C GLY A 74 10.63 -22.31 -11.24
N LEU A 75 10.66 -22.81 -12.47
CA LEU A 75 9.55 -23.46 -13.16
C LEU A 75 9.54 -24.99 -12.97
N ALA A 76 10.67 -25.55 -12.54
CA ALA A 76 10.84 -26.95 -12.19
C ALA A 76 11.69 -27.12 -10.92
N ALA A 77 11.58 -28.30 -10.31
CA ALA A 77 12.39 -28.64 -9.14
C ALA A 77 13.87 -28.59 -9.51
N THR A 78 14.69 -28.09 -8.59
CA THR A 78 16.14 -27.94 -8.72
C THR A 78 16.63 -26.90 -9.73
N GLU A 79 15.72 -26.09 -10.29
CA GLU A 79 16.06 -25.04 -11.28
C GLU A 79 16.59 -23.75 -10.64
N LEU A 80 15.95 -23.28 -9.57
CA LEU A 80 16.29 -22.03 -8.90
C LEU A 80 16.22 -22.19 -7.38
N TRP A 81 17.34 -21.95 -6.72
CA TRP A 81 17.48 -21.98 -5.27
C TRP A 81 17.75 -20.58 -4.72
N GLN A 82 17.21 -20.30 -3.54
CA GLN A 82 17.50 -19.11 -2.77
C GLN A 82 18.21 -19.50 -1.48
N MET A 83 19.24 -18.76 -1.13
CA MET A 83 20.03 -18.99 0.07
C MET A 83 20.09 -17.69 0.87
N ASP A 84 19.90 -17.80 2.19
CA ASP A 84 20.16 -16.72 3.12
C ASP A 84 20.68 -17.30 4.45
N VAL A 85 21.18 -16.43 5.32
CA VAL A 85 21.64 -16.79 6.67
C VAL A 85 20.72 -16.15 7.70
N THR A 86 20.15 -16.97 8.57
CA THR A 86 19.40 -16.49 9.74
C THR A 86 20.18 -16.75 11.02
N HIS A 87 19.91 -15.94 12.05
CA HIS A 87 20.61 -16.01 13.33
C HIS A 87 19.71 -16.64 14.41
N ILE A 88 20.11 -17.81 14.91
CA ILE A 88 19.43 -18.56 15.98
C ILE A 88 20.36 -18.59 17.20
N ALA A 89 20.08 -17.71 18.18
CA ALA A 89 20.99 -17.47 19.32
C ALA A 89 21.19 -18.71 20.20
N GLU A 90 20.20 -19.59 20.25
CA GLU A 90 20.17 -20.85 20.98
C GLU A 90 21.28 -21.83 20.55
N PHE A 91 21.82 -21.68 19.33
CA PHE A 91 22.93 -22.50 18.83
C PHE A 91 24.32 -21.97 19.24
N GLY A 92 24.39 -20.89 20.02
CA GLY A 92 25.65 -20.40 20.60
C GLY A 92 26.65 -20.00 19.52
N ARG A 93 27.82 -20.64 19.46
CA ARG A 93 28.82 -20.39 18.39
C ARG A 93 28.29 -20.76 17.01
N HIS A 94 27.34 -21.69 16.94
CA HIS A 94 26.75 -22.19 15.70
C HIS A 94 25.48 -21.42 15.27
N LYS A 95 25.32 -20.19 15.77
CA LYS A 95 24.13 -19.35 15.62
C LYS A 95 23.84 -18.90 14.19
N TYR A 96 24.79 -19.02 13.28
CA TYR A 96 24.62 -18.64 11.88
C TYR A 96 24.11 -19.84 11.10
N VAL A 97 22.80 -19.87 10.87
CA VAL A 97 22.15 -20.97 10.16
C VAL A 97 22.01 -20.59 8.69
N HIS A 98 22.75 -21.29 7.85
CA HIS A 98 22.64 -21.19 6.40
C HIS A 98 21.40 -21.96 5.96
N VAL A 99 20.45 -21.28 5.32
CA VAL A 99 19.20 -21.86 4.82
C VAL A 99 19.18 -21.73 3.31
N THR A 100 18.96 -22.83 2.61
CA THR A 100 18.75 -22.87 1.16
C THR A 100 17.39 -23.47 0.87
N ILE A 101 16.59 -22.82 0.03
CA ILE A 101 15.27 -23.28 -0.38
C ILE A 101 15.19 -23.40 -1.90
N ASP A 102 14.67 -24.52 -2.38
CA ASP A 102 14.26 -24.66 -3.78
C ASP A 102 12.97 -23.88 -4.00
N THR A 103 13.00 -22.90 -4.89
CA THR A 103 11.90 -21.94 -5.06
C THR A 103 10.66 -22.52 -5.75
N PHE A 104 10.77 -23.71 -6.35
CA PHE A 104 9.67 -24.42 -7.01
C PHE A 104 9.03 -25.47 -6.09
N SER A 105 9.82 -26.42 -5.59
CA SER A 105 9.39 -27.56 -4.77
C SER A 105 9.27 -27.24 -3.29
N HIS A 106 9.81 -26.09 -2.85
CA HIS A 106 9.87 -25.68 -1.45
C HIS A 106 10.67 -26.62 -0.54
N MET A 107 11.56 -27.45 -1.11
CA MET A 107 12.54 -28.21 -0.33
C MET A 107 13.48 -27.25 0.40
N ILE A 108 13.68 -27.47 1.71
CA ILE A 108 14.56 -26.65 2.54
C ILE A 108 15.75 -27.49 3.01
N TRP A 109 16.94 -26.92 2.90
CA TRP A 109 18.17 -27.40 3.53
C TRP A 109 18.68 -26.36 4.51
N ALA A 110 19.02 -26.77 5.74
CA ALA A 110 19.55 -25.88 6.75
C ALA A 110 20.80 -26.47 7.40
N THR A 111 21.81 -25.64 7.65
CA THR A 111 23.06 -26.05 8.32
C THR A 111 23.49 -24.99 9.32
N ALA A 112 23.63 -25.39 10.58
CA ALA A 112 24.20 -24.56 11.64
C ALA A 112 25.73 -24.64 11.56
N GLN A 113 26.39 -23.47 11.59
CA GLN A 113 27.85 -23.31 11.49
C GLN A 113 28.40 -22.42 12.57
#